data_AF-A0A1F6LC69-F1
#
_entry.id   AF-A0A1F6LC69-F1
#
_cell.length_a   1.000
_cell.length_b   1.000
_cell.length_c   1.000
_cell.angle_alpha   90.00
_cell.angle_beta   90.00
_cell.angle_gamma   90.00
#
_symmetry.space_group_name_H-M   'P 1'
#
loop_
_entity.id
_entity.type
_entity.pdbx_description
1 polymer ?
#
loop_
_entity_poly.entity_id
_entity_poly.type
_entity_poly.pdbx_seq_one_letter_code
_entity_poly.pdbx_strand_id
1 'polypeptide(L)'
;MSTDLPVPGQFDSAIDDEVRRLRIIYASDLPDKVAQLRSLVADMQENKANLSPVNEIFRAAHSMKGAASMYGFQTLADLGAALDEVLYPLLKGAKPVTDGICDLCVEWLTAISDVAASSEKGVERSAADYAVFHRLQKLSQLENDRMDDRGKNCRPGRPDPA
;
A
#
# COMPACT_ATOMS: atom_id res chain seq x y z
N MET A 1 -9.04 -50.59 16.35
CA MET A 1 -8.80 -49.15 16.53
C MET A 1 -7.50 -48.81 15.81
N SER A 2 -7.57 -48.55 14.50
CA SER A 2 -6.41 -48.12 13.72
C SER A 2 -6.29 -46.61 13.85
N THR A 3 -5.29 -46.13 14.57
CA THR A 3 -4.89 -44.73 14.47
C THR A 3 -4.03 -44.62 13.22
N ASP A 4 -4.62 -44.09 12.15
CA ASP A 4 -3.89 -43.71 10.96
C ASP A 4 -2.92 -42.61 11.37
N LEU A 5 -1.63 -42.93 11.38
CA LEU A 5 -0.59 -41.93 11.58
C LEU A 5 -0.55 -41.07 10.30
N PRO A 6 -0.66 -39.74 10.40
CA PRO A 6 -0.67 -38.87 9.24
C PRO A 6 0.61 -39.07 8.41
N VAL A 7 0.43 -39.19 7.09
CA VAL A 7 1.50 -39.46 6.13
C VAL A 7 2.45 -38.24 6.09
N PRO A 8 3.78 -38.43 6.07
CA PRO A 8 4.72 -37.31 5.90
C PRO A 8 4.37 -36.51 4.63
N GLY A 9 4.08 -35.21 4.78
CA GLY A 9 3.63 -34.31 3.71
C GLY A 9 2.11 -34.03 3.66
N GLN A 10 1.28 -34.80 4.37
CA GLN A 10 -0.17 -34.60 4.41
C GLN A 10 -0.60 -33.37 5.22
N PHE A 11 0.23 -32.96 6.20
CA PHE A 11 0.08 -31.69 6.91
C PHE A 11 0.53 -30.48 6.08
N ASP A 12 1.61 -30.61 5.32
CA ASP A 12 2.10 -29.54 4.43
C ASP A 12 1.08 -29.24 3.33
N SER A 13 0.50 -30.28 2.69
CA SER A 13 -0.51 -30.07 1.66
C SER A 13 -1.81 -29.42 2.19
N ALA A 14 -2.23 -29.76 3.40
CA ALA A 14 -3.44 -29.19 4.01
C ALA A 14 -3.25 -27.72 4.42
N ILE A 15 -2.04 -27.35 4.88
CA ILE A 15 -1.70 -25.95 5.14
C ILE A 15 -1.63 -25.17 3.83
N ASP A 16 -1.02 -25.73 2.78
CA ASP A 16 -0.97 -25.11 1.46
C ASP A 16 -2.36 -24.88 0.85
N ASP A 17 -3.30 -25.81 1.03
CA ASP A 17 -4.68 -25.69 0.57
C ASP A 17 -5.45 -24.59 1.32
N GLU A 18 -5.28 -24.48 2.64
CA GLU A 18 -5.90 -23.41 3.42
C GLU A 18 -5.28 -22.04 3.11
N VAL A 19 -3.95 -21.95 2.94
CA VAL A 19 -3.28 -20.72 2.50
C VAL A 19 -3.76 -20.30 1.12
N ARG A 20 -3.91 -21.24 0.19
CA ARG A 20 -4.49 -20.99 -1.15
C ARG A 20 -5.92 -20.45 -1.02
N ARG A 21 -6.74 -21.03 -0.16
CA ARG A 21 -8.11 -20.57 0.08
C ARG A 21 -8.15 -19.15 0.64
N LEU A 22 -7.35 -18.86 1.66
CA LEU A 22 -7.26 -17.53 2.27
C LEU A 22 -6.74 -16.49 1.26
N ARG A 23 -5.81 -16.88 0.39
CA ARG A 23 -5.31 -16.04 -0.71
C ARG A 23 -6.44 -15.64 -1.68
N ILE A 24 -7.31 -16.58 -2.06
CA ILE A 24 -8.46 -16.33 -2.94
C ILE A 24 -9.45 -15.37 -2.26
N ILE A 25 -9.80 -15.62 -1.00
CA ILE A 25 -10.72 -14.76 -0.23
C ILE A 25 -10.15 -13.34 -0.12
N TYR A 26 -8.87 -13.23 0.23
CA TYR A 26 -8.23 -11.92 0.31
C TYR A 26 -8.26 -11.18 -1.03
N ALA A 27 -7.94 -11.87 -2.13
CA ALA A 27 -7.99 -11.28 -3.46
C ALA A 27 -9.40 -10.84 -3.87
N SER A 28 -10.44 -11.62 -3.52
CA SER A 28 -11.83 -11.26 -3.81
C SER A 28 -12.31 -10.03 -3.03
N ASP A 29 -11.72 -9.76 -1.87
CA ASP A 29 -12.07 -8.60 -1.03
C ASP A 29 -11.34 -7.31 -1.45
N LEU A 30 -10.27 -7.41 -2.24
CA LEU A 30 -9.47 -6.26 -2.66
C LEU A 30 -10.27 -5.21 -3.46
N PRO A 31 -11.13 -5.57 -4.43
CA PRO A 31 -11.92 -4.59 -5.18
C PRO A 31 -12.80 -3.70 -4.29
N ASP A 32 -13.47 -4.28 -3.30
CA ASP A 32 -14.34 -3.54 -2.37
C ASP A 32 -13.53 -2.61 -1.47
N LYS A 33 -12.37 -3.08 -0.99
CA LYS A 33 -11.43 -2.25 -0.22
C LYS A 33 -10.89 -1.09 -1.06
N VAL A 34 -10.55 -1.34 -2.32
CA VAL A 34 -10.08 -0.30 -3.25
C VAL A 34 -11.17 0.72 -3.49
N ALA A 35 -12.43 0.31 -3.68
CA ALA A 35 -13.55 1.24 -3.86
C ALA A 35 -13.72 2.16 -2.64
N GLN A 36 -13.65 1.62 -1.42
CA GLN A 36 -13.72 2.43 -0.19
C GLN A 36 -12.55 3.42 -0.09
N LEU A 37 -11.34 2.96 -0.39
CA LEU A 37 -10.14 3.81 -0.35
C LEU A 37 -10.15 4.91 -1.41
N ARG A 38 -10.74 4.66 -2.59
CA ARG A 38 -10.90 5.70 -3.63
C ARG A 38 -11.74 6.87 -3.13
N SER A 39 -12.81 6.60 -2.40
CA SER A 39 -13.63 7.66 -1.79
C SER A 39 -12.81 8.48 -0.78
N LEU A 40 -12.00 7.83 0.06
CA LEU A 40 -11.12 8.54 1.00
C LEU A 40 -10.05 9.38 0.30
N VAL A 41 -9.52 8.92 -0.83
CA VAL A 41 -8.57 9.71 -1.63
C VAL A 41 -9.27 10.92 -2.26
N ALA A 42 -10.53 10.80 -2.69
CA ALA A 42 -11.31 11.93 -3.16
C ALA A 42 -11.55 12.96 -2.03
N ASP A 43 -11.93 12.51 -0.83
CA ASP A 43 -12.08 13.40 0.34
C ASP A 43 -10.76 14.12 0.67
N MET A 44 -9.63 13.41 0.55
CA MET A 44 -8.29 13.98 0.72
C MET A 44 -7.96 15.03 -0.34
N GLN A 45 -8.42 14.86 -1.59
CA GLN A 45 -8.26 15.83 -2.68
C GLN A 45 -9.12 17.08 -2.46
N GLU A 46 -10.37 16.91 -2.01
CA GLU A 46 -11.30 18.01 -1.75
C GLU A 46 -10.83 18.89 -0.59
N ASN A 47 -10.29 18.29 0.47
CA ASN A 47 -9.82 19.03 1.64
C ASN A 47 -8.46 18.52 2.15
N LYS A 48 -7.39 19.04 1.55
CA LYS A 48 -5.99 18.73 1.88
C LYS A 48 -5.57 19.11 3.33
N ALA A 49 -6.35 19.93 4.02
CA ALA A 49 -6.10 20.27 5.43
C ALA A 49 -6.72 19.25 6.40
N ASN A 50 -7.67 18.45 5.94
CA ASN A 50 -8.29 17.39 6.73
C ASN A 50 -7.41 16.12 6.69
N LEU A 51 -6.81 15.77 7.82
CA LEU A 51 -5.98 14.56 7.94
C LEU A 51 -6.78 13.30 8.31
N SER A 52 -8.10 13.39 8.51
CA SER A 52 -8.93 12.20 8.81
C SER A 52 -8.85 11.15 7.69
N PRO A 53 -9.03 11.50 6.40
CA PRO A 53 -8.91 10.52 5.32
C PRO A 53 -7.50 9.93 5.21
N VAL A 54 -6.46 10.75 5.44
CA VAL A 54 -5.07 10.29 5.46
C VAL A 54 -4.86 9.20 6.51
N ASN A 55 -5.41 9.40 7.71
CA ASN A 55 -5.31 8.44 8.81
C ASN A 55 -6.06 7.14 8.51
N GLU A 56 -7.23 7.23 7.87
CA GLU A 56 -8.00 6.06 7.46
C GLU A 56 -7.31 5.26 6.36
N ILE A 57 -6.78 5.94 5.33
CA ILE A 57 -6.00 5.32 4.26
C ILE A 57 -4.76 4.61 4.84
N PHE A 58 -4.02 5.27 5.74
CA PHE A 58 -2.83 4.69 6.36
C PHE A 58 -3.16 3.42 7.15
N ARG A 59 -4.21 3.43 7.97
CA ARG A 59 -4.63 2.25 8.75
C ARG A 59 -5.03 1.09 7.85
N ALA A 60 -5.77 1.38 6.79
CA ALA A 60 -6.19 0.38 5.82
C ALA A 60 -4.99 -0.20 5.05
N ALA A 61 -4.09 0.66 4.55
CA ALA A 61 -2.86 0.23 3.88
C ALA A 61 -1.98 -0.63 4.79
N HIS A 62 -1.81 -0.25 6.05
CA HIS A 62 -1.04 -1.01 7.03
C HIS A 62 -1.63 -2.41 7.29
N SER A 63 -2.96 -2.51 7.43
CA SER A 63 -3.66 -3.79 7.57
C SER A 63 -3.56 -4.63 6.30
N MET A 64 -3.72 -4.02 5.13
CA MET A 64 -3.58 -4.69 3.84
C MET A 64 -2.18 -5.24 3.63
N LYS A 65 -1.13 -4.50 4.00
CA LYS A 65 0.27 -4.97 3.96
C LYS A 65 0.47 -6.24 4.78
N GLY A 66 -0.07 -6.26 6.00
CA GLY A 66 0.03 -7.43 6.89
C GLY A 66 -0.61 -8.67 6.27
N ALA A 67 -1.86 -8.53 5.81
CA ALA A 67 -2.58 -9.62 5.14
C ALA A 67 -1.90 -10.06 3.83
N ALA A 68 -1.42 -9.11 3.02
CA ALA A 68 -0.68 -9.39 1.79
C ALA A 68 0.58 -10.21 2.06
N SER A 69 1.35 -9.85 3.10
CA SER A 69 2.55 -10.59 3.48
C SER A 69 2.22 -12.02 3.92
N MET A 70 1.15 -12.20 4.70
CA MET A 70 0.71 -13.52 5.18
C MET A 70 0.23 -14.43 4.05
N TYR A 71 -0.44 -13.89 3.04
CA TYR A 71 -1.01 -14.68 1.94
C TYR A 71 -0.12 -14.73 0.69
N GLY A 72 1.13 -14.26 0.80
CA GLY A 72 2.12 -14.32 -0.27
C GLY A 72 1.90 -13.31 -1.41
N PHE A 73 1.19 -12.22 -1.18
CA PHE A 73 1.09 -11.09 -2.12
C PHE A 73 2.25 -10.14 -1.90
N GLN A 74 3.48 -10.58 -2.17
CA GLN A 74 4.68 -9.81 -1.85
C GLN A 74 4.67 -8.43 -2.52
N THR A 75 4.13 -8.33 -3.74
CA THR A 75 3.95 -7.03 -4.43
C THR A 75 3.04 -6.09 -3.65
N LEU A 76 1.88 -6.55 -3.19
CA LEU A 76 0.97 -5.71 -2.40
C LEU A 76 1.58 -5.33 -1.05
N ALA A 77 2.33 -6.24 -0.42
CA ALA A 77 3.04 -5.95 0.81
C ALA A 77 4.05 -4.81 0.63
N ASP A 78 4.87 -4.89 -0.42
CA ASP A 78 5.87 -3.87 -0.70
C ASP A 78 5.23 -2.54 -1.11
N LEU A 79 4.12 -2.57 -1.85
CA LEU A 79 3.34 -1.38 -2.18
C LEU A 79 2.75 -0.71 -0.92
N GLY A 80 2.24 -1.50 0.03
CA GLY A 80 1.77 -0.99 1.31
C GLY A 80 2.89 -0.37 2.14
N ALA A 81 4.09 -0.94 2.11
CA ALA A 81 5.27 -0.36 2.78
C ALA A 81 5.69 0.98 2.15
N ALA A 82 5.72 1.07 0.82
CA ALA A 82 6.04 2.32 0.13
C ALA A 82 5.01 3.42 0.43
N LEU A 83 3.73 3.06 0.58
CA LEU A 83 2.69 4.02 0.96
C LEU A 83 2.82 4.46 2.43
N ASP A 84 3.15 3.55 3.36
CA ASP A 84 3.43 3.90 4.76
C ASP A 84 4.50 4.99 4.86
N GLU A 85 5.59 4.88 4.08
CA GLU A 85 6.68 5.86 4.06
C GLU A 85 6.23 7.26 3.64
N VAL A 86 5.29 7.37 2.69
CA VAL A 86 4.79 8.66 2.18
C VAL A 86 3.73 9.26 3.10
N LEU A 87 2.82 8.43 3.63
CA LEU A 87 1.70 8.92 4.45
C LEU A 87 2.11 9.24 5.88
N TYR A 88 3.12 8.55 6.42
CA TYR A 88 3.53 8.72 7.81
C TYR A 88 3.94 10.17 8.17
N PRO A 89 4.78 10.88 7.38
CA PRO A 89 5.09 12.28 7.65
C PRO A 89 3.87 13.23 7.60
N LEU A 90 2.86 12.92 6.79
CA LEU A 90 1.62 13.70 6.68
C LEU A 90 0.81 13.60 7.97
N LEU A 91 0.70 12.39 8.53
CA LEU A 91 0.03 12.15 9.81
C LEU A 91 0.69 12.87 10.98
N LYS A 92 2.01 13.07 10.90
CA LYS A 92 2.77 13.84 11.90
C LYS A 92 2.63 15.34 11.74
N GLY A 93 1.94 15.82 10.70
CA GLY A 93 1.90 17.24 10.34
C GLY A 93 3.27 17.78 9.91
N ALA A 94 4.24 16.90 9.64
CA ALA A 94 5.59 17.30 9.24
C ALA A 94 5.64 17.77 7.78
N LYS A 95 4.69 17.32 6.96
CA LYS A 95 4.57 17.62 5.53
C LYS A 95 3.09 17.84 5.16
N PRO A 96 2.76 18.78 4.25
CA PRO A 96 1.38 19.02 3.82
C PRO A 96 0.93 17.97 2.81
N VAL A 97 -0.38 17.73 2.72
CA VAL A 97 -0.97 16.97 1.62
C VAL A 97 -0.87 17.77 0.33
N THR A 98 -0.47 17.13 -0.78
CA THR A 98 -0.32 17.78 -2.09
C THR A 98 -0.97 16.94 -3.18
N ASP A 99 -1.26 17.53 -4.34
CA ASP A 99 -1.86 16.80 -5.47
C ASP A 99 -1.03 15.59 -5.90
N GLY A 100 0.31 15.72 -5.89
CA GLY A 100 1.20 14.59 -6.21
C GLY A 100 1.07 13.39 -5.26
N ILE A 101 0.73 13.64 -3.99
CA ILE A 101 0.45 12.56 -3.02
C ILE A 101 -0.89 11.92 -3.33
N CYS A 102 -1.91 12.72 -3.65
CA CYS A 102 -3.21 12.20 -4.03
C CYS A 102 -3.11 11.33 -5.28
N ASP A 103 -2.38 11.79 -6.29
CA ASP A 103 -2.12 11.04 -7.52
C ASP A 103 -1.35 9.75 -7.22
N LEU A 104 -0.35 9.79 -6.34
CA LEU A 104 0.35 8.58 -5.89
C LEU A 104 -0.59 7.58 -5.21
N CYS A 105 -1.53 8.04 -4.36
CA CYS A 105 -2.53 7.18 -3.76
C CYS A 105 -3.46 6.54 -4.82
N VAL A 106 -3.87 7.30 -5.84
CA VAL A 106 -4.68 6.77 -6.96
C VAL A 106 -3.93 5.70 -7.75
N GLU A 107 -2.66 5.96 -8.06
CA GLU A 107 -1.78 5.00 -8.75
C GLU A 107 -1.57 3.73 -7.91
N TRP A 108 -1.40 3.87 -6.60
CA TRP A 108 -1.31 2.74 -5.67
C TRP A 108 -2.60 1.91 -5.66
N LEU A 109 -3.78 2.54 -5.64
CA LEU A 109 -5.06 1.83 -5.71
C LEU A 109 -5.29 1.10 -7.04
N THR A 110 -4.81 1.69 -8.14
CA THR A 110 -4.84 1.07 -9.46
C THR A 110 -3.95 -0.18 -9.49
N ALA A 111 -2.73 -0.08 -8.95
CA ALA A 111 -1.82 -1.21 -8.81
C ALA A 111 -2.39 -2.36 -7.97
N ILE A 112 -3.11 -2.07 -6.89
CA ILE A 112 -3.79 -3.12 -6.10
C ILE A 112 -4.80 -3.87 -6.96
N SER A 113 -5.57 -3.14 -7.77
CA SER A 113 -6.58 -3.72 -8.65
C SER A 113 -5.96 -4.62 -9.71
N ASP A 114 -4.84 -4.19 -10.29
CA ASP A 114 -4.10 -4.96 -11.31
C ASP A 114 -3.55 -6.28 -10.74
N VAL A 115 -2.98 -6.24 -9.52
CA VAL A 115 -2.46 -7.43 -8.84
C VAL A 115 -3.61 -8.35 -8.42
N ALA A 116 -4.73 -7.80 -7.94
CA ALA A 116 -5.93 -8.58 -7.61
C ALA A 116 -6.46 -9.34 -8.83
N ALA A 117 -6.57 -8.68 -9.99
CA ALA A 117 -7.02 -9.30 -11.23
C ALA A 117 -6.04 -10.36 -11.78
N SER A 118 -4.75 -10.23 -11.49
CA SER A 118 -3.71 -11.16 -11.95
C SER A 118 -3.52 -12.38 -11.04
N SER A 119 -4.16 -12.38 -9.86
CA SER A 119 -3.88 -13.31 -8.76
C SER A 119 -4.36 -14.76 -8.95
N GLU A 120 -5.04 -15.07 -10.06
CA GLU A 120 -5.54 -16.42 -10.39
C GLU A 120 -4.41 -17.44 -10.69
N LYS A 121 -3.18 -16.97 -10.96
CA LYS A 121 -2.12 -17.79 -11.57
C LYS A 121 -1.11 -18.42 -10.60
N GLY A 122 -1.11 -18.05 -9.32
CA GLY A 122 -0.19 -18.63 -8.32
C GLY A 122 0.34 -17.61 -7.31
N VAL A 123 1.31 -18.06 -6.50
CA VAL A 123 1.92 -17.28 -5.40
C VAL A 123 3.12 -16.43 -5.88
N GLU A 124 3.73 -16.77 -7.01
CA GLU A 124 4.90 -16.07 -7.53
C GLU A 124 4.56 -14.72 -8.18
N ARG A 125 5.54 -13.80 -8.09
CA ARG A 125 5.46 -12.49 -8.74
C ARG A 125 5.52 -12.61 -10.26
N SER A 126 4.59 -11.94 -10.93
CA SER A 126 4.62 -11.78 -12.38
C SER A 126 5.58 -10.66 -12.80
N ALA A 127 5.99 -10.63 -14.08
CA ALA A 127 6.75 -9.50 -14.63
C ALA A 127 5.98 -8.17 -14.54
N ALA A 128 4.64 -8.22 -14.64
CA ALA A 128 3.78 -7.04 -14.47
C ALA A 128 3.85 -6.51 -13.03
N ASP A 129 3.90 -7.40 -12.04
CA ASP A 129 3.99 -7.05 -10.63
C ASP A 129 5.28 -6.26 -10.33
N TYR A 130 6.41 -6.70 -10.89
CA TYR A 130 7.69 -5.99 -10.75
C TYR A 130 7.66 -4.61 -11.41
N ALA A 131 7.06 -4.49 -12.59
CA ALA A 131 6.93 -3.21 -13.29
C ALA A 131 6.08 -2.21 -12.49
N VAL A 132 4.98 -2.69 -11.90
CA VAL A 132 4.11 -1.92 -11.00
C VAL A 132 4.88 -1.47 -9.76
N PHE A 133 5.59 -2.38 -9.10
CA PHE A 133 6.41 -2.08 -7.93
C PHE A 133 7.46 -1.01 -8.22
N HIS A 134 8.26 -1.18 -9.26
CA HIS A 134 9.32 -0.23 -9.62
C HIS A 134 8.77 1.15 -9.98
N ARG A 135 7.63 1.23 -10.68
CA ARG A 135 6.97 2.49 -11.01
C ARG A 135 6.54 3.23 -9.74
N LEU A 136 5.87 2.55 -8.81
CA LEU A 136 5.38 3.17 -7.58
C LEU A 136 6.51 3.53 -6.62
N GLN A 137 7.54 2.70 -6.52
CA GLN A 137 8.74 3.00 -5.73
C GLN A 137 9.41 4.29 -6.23
N LYS A 138 9.53 4.44 -7.56
CA LYS A 138 10.08 5.66 -8.17
C LYS A 138 9.22 6.89 -7.87
N LEU A 139 7.90 6.78 -7.98
CA LEU A 139 7.00 7.90 -7.67
C LEU A 139 7.06 8.30 -6.19
N SER A 140 7.08 7.32 -5.29
CA SER A 140 7.27 7.56 -3.85
C SER A 140 8.58 8.29 -3.55
N GLN A 141 9.69 7.86 -4.16
CA GLN A 141 10.98 8.55 -4.04
C GLN A 141 10.91 9.99 -4.55
N LEU A 142 10.34 10.22 -5.74
CA LEU A 142 10.18 11.56 -6.30
C LEU A 142 9.30 12.47 -5.44
N GLU A 143 8.24 11.93 -4.83
CA GLU A 143 7.41 12.67 -3.88
C GLU A 143 8.21 13.02 -2.62
N ASN A 144 8.95 12.07 -2.06
CA ASN A 144 9.80 12.31 -0.89
C ASN A 144 10.89 13.36 -1.16
N ASP A 145 11.57 13.29 -2.30
CA ASP A 145 12.58 14.27 -2.72
C ASP A 145 11.96 15.67 -2.89
N ARG A 146 10.80 15.76 -3.56
CA ARG A 146 10.03 17.02 -3.70
C ARG A 146 9.59 17.60 -2.36
N MET A 147 9.33 16.76 -1.37
CA MET A 147 9.01 17.20 -0.03
C MET A 147 10.24 17.70 0.74
N ASP A 148 11.41 17.10 0.53
CA ASP A 148 12.65 17.45 1.22
C ASP A 148 13.27 18.76 0.69
N ASP A 149 13.15 19.05 -0.60
CA ASP A 149 13.62 20.30 -1.19
C ASP A 149 12.77 21.51 -0.77
N ARG A 150 11.47 21.33 -0.55
CA ARG A 150 10.58 22.38 -0.02
C ARG A 150 10.89 22.75 1.43
N GLY A 151 11.42 21.82 2.23
CA GLY A 151 11.88 22.09 3.60
C GLY A 151 13.15 22.95 3.68
N LYS A 152 13.97 22.99 2.61
CA LYS A 152 15.25 23.72 2.59
C LYS A 152 15.11 25.20 2.19
N ASN A 153 14.04 25.58 1.48
CA ASN A 153 13.88 26.93 0.92
C ASN A 153 13.17 27.94 1.85
N CYS A 154 12.77 27.53 3.07
CA CYS A 154 12.09 28.38 4.06
C CYS A 154 13.04 28.92 5.14
N ARG A 155 14.11 29.64 4.77
CA ARG A 155 14.74 30.58 5.71
C ARG A 155 14.17 31.98 5.45
N PRO A 156 13.37 32.57 6.34
CA PRO A 156 13.08 33.99 6.24
C PRO A 156 14.41 34.73 6.47
N GLY A 157 14.85 35.50 5.48
CA GLY A 157 15.92 36.46 5.66
C GLY A 157 15.55 37.37 6.83
N ARG A 158 16.43 37.47 7.83
CA ARG A 158 16.27 38.47 8.89
C ARG A 158 16.17 39.84 8.21
N PRO A 159 15.25 40.72 8.64
CA PRO A 159 15.38 42.13 8.29
C PRO A 159 16.65 42.67 8.95
N ASP A 160 17.47 43.39 8.17
CA ASP A 160 18.59 44.15 8.70
C ASP A 160 18.09 45.20 9.70
N PRO A 161 18.66 45.30 10.91
CA PRO A 161 18.38 46.42 11.79
C PRO A 161 19.03 47.70 11.23
N ALA A 162 18.26 48.78 11.29
CA ALA A 162 18.62 50.13 10.83
C ALA A 162 19.89 50.70 11.48
#